data_AF-A0A1B6K4D5-F1
#
_entry.id   AF-A0A1B6K4D5-F1
#
_cell.length_a   1.000
_cell.length_b   1.000
_cell.length_c   1.000
_cell.angle_alpha   90.00
_cell.angle_beta   90.00
_cell.angle_gamma   90.00
#
_symmetry.space_group_name_H-M   'P 1'
#
loop_
_entity.id
_entity.type
_entity.pdbx_description
1 polymer ?
#
loop_
_entity_poly.entity_id
_entity_poly.type
_entity_poly.pdbx_seq_one_letter_code
_entity_poly.pdbx_strand_id
1 'polypeptide(L)'
;LECSVNTDSVYVFYVYCVCRARNVCCLKMKVIKETIKLLLVTALVLMNVAEKEVNKPIFRFGSWDFATILKTTAFIDRTLLIKEFLKTNNNILIVAPKRSGKSTNLNMLKSFFEIAIDENGQPRTPKESANYELFSERNLKIFSTEKLLFHNHFGMFPVIFIDYGVFSETNSFTSAVESFKEILLNCFEQHEYLIHSGKLWSNQDEKNLFMRYSGCPGIFSLTEDEMKNGFMFLS
;
A
#
# COMPACT_ATOMS: atom_id res chain seq x y z
N LEU A 1 -6.90 -19.09 32.47
CA LEU A 1 -5.74 -18.18 32.64
C LEU A 1 -5.87 -17.14 31.54
N GLU A 2 -6.14 -15.92 31.98
CA GLU A 2 -6.49 -14.74 31.19
C GLU A 2 -5.46 -14.47 30.10
N CYS A 3 -5.91 -14.19 28.87
CA CYS A 3 -5.07 -13.49 27.90
C CYS A 3 -5.60 -12.05 27.82
N SER A 4 -4.89 -11.17 28.53
CA SER A 4 -4.98 -9.73 28.35
C SER A 4 -4.63 -9.39 26.90
N VAL A 5 -5.56 -8.79 26.18
CA VAL A 5 -5.27 -8.19 24.89
C VAL A 5 -4.56 -6.89 25.19
N ASN A 6 -3.22 -6.94 25.13
CA ASN A 6 -2.36 -5.78 25.31
C ASN A 6 -2.65 -4.78 24.18
N THR A 7 -3.25 -3.67 24.55
CA THR A 7 -3.49 -2.50 23.70
C THR A 7 -2.20 -1.72 23.58
N ASP A 8 -1.36 -2.04 22.61
CA ASP A 8 -0.28 -1.17 22.13
C ASP A 8 0.24 -1.75 20.81
N SER A 9 0.31 -0.92 19.77
CA SER A 9 0.73 -1.23 18.37
C SER A 9 -0.42 -1.55 17.40
N VAL A 10 -1.20 -0.52 17.03
CA VAL A 10 -1.84 -0.51 15.71
C VAL A 10 -0.72 -0.33 14.69
N TYR A 11 -0.25 -1.42 14.09
CA TYR A 11 0.68 -1.33 12.95
C TYR A 11 -0.11 -0.88 11.73
N VAL A 12 -0.10 0.41 11.43
CA VAL A 12 -0.55 0.92 10.14
C VAL A 12 0.52 0.61 9.10
N PHE A 13 0.24 -0.39 8.25
CA PHE A 13 1.17 -0.83 7.22
C PHE A 13 1.12 0.09 6.01
N TYR A 14 2.08 1.01 5.93
CA TYR A 14 2.31 1.83 4.74
C TYR A 14 3.09 1.06 3.67
N VAL A 15 2.37 0.52 2.70
CA VAL A 15 2.98 -0.12 1.53
C VAL A 15 2.97 0.87 0.36
N TYR A 16 4.01 1.70 0.25
CA TYR A 16 4.13 2.67 -0.85
C TYR A 16 4.59 1.99 -2.16
N CYS A 17 3.76 2.05 -3.19
CA CYS A 17 4.17 1.77 -4.57
C CYS A 17 4.66 3.05 -5.24
N VAL A 18 5.97 3.21 -5.37
CA VAL A 18 6.52 4.19 -6.33
C VAL A 18 6.55 3.53 -7.70
N CYS A 19 5.51 3.72 -8.49
CA CYS A 19 5.61 3.42 -9.92
C CYS A 19 4.81 4.41 -10.78
N ARG A 20 5.56 5.18 -11.58
CA ARG A 20 5.14 5.94 -12.77
C ARG A 20 4.42 7.27 -12.54
N ALA A 21 5.10 8.19 -11.87
CA ALA A 21 4.95 9.62 -12.14
C ALA A 21 6.23 10.15 -12.79
N ARG A 22 6.10 10.80 -13.95
CA ARG A 22 7.05 11.87 -14.29
C ARG A 22 6.80 12.94 -13.24
N ASN A 23 7.82 13.20 -12.42
CA ASN A 23 7.90 14.25 -11.42
C ASN A 23 7.00 14.10 -10.18
N VAL A 24 7.60 14.56 -9.07
CA VAL A 24 7.05 14.87 -7.74
C VAL A 24 6.92 13.69 -6.78
N CYS A 25 7.85 13.65 -5.81
CA CYS A 25 7.74 12.90 -4.56
C CYS A 25 7.86 13.94 -3.42
N CYS A 26 6.79 14.13 -2.65
CA CYS A 26 6.82 14.88 -1.40
C CYS A 26 6.98 13.90 -0.23
N LEU A 27 8.05 14.07 0.55
CA LEU A 27 8.19 13.54 1.91
C LEU A 27 8.53 14.73 2.83
N LYS A 28 7.76 14.91 3.90
CA LYS A 28 7.70 16.10 4.76
C LYS A 28 8.95 16.29 5.65
N MET A 29 9.44 17.53 5.64
CA MET A 29 9.86 18.40 6.76
C MET A 29 10.76 17.83 7.89
N LYS A 30 12.09 17.97 7.73
CA LYS A 30 12.96 18.80 8.63
C LYS A 30 14.46 18.74 8.30
N VAL A 31 14.89 17.93 7.33
CA VAL A 31 16.32 17.80 6.94
C VAL A 31 16.52 18.16 5.46
N ILE A 32 16.03 19.33 5.03
CA ILE A 32 15.84 19.65 3.59
C ILE A 32 16.86 20.66 3.02
N LYS A 33 17.57 21.48 3.82
CA LYS A 33 18.41 22.54 3.22
C LYS A 33 19.73 22.06 2.60
N GLU A 34 20.43 21.11 3.22
CA GLU A 34 21.78 20.70 2.76
C GLU A 34 21.73 19.65 1.63
N THR A 35 20.71 18.78 1.61
CA THR A 35 20.59 17.69 0.63
C THR A 35 20.20 18.17 -0.77
N ILE A 36 19.56 19.34 -0.89
CA ILE A 36 19.12 19.92 -2.18
C ILE A 36 20.31 20.30 -3.06
N LYS A 37 21.41 20.81 -2.49
CA LYS A 37 22.60 21.18 -3.26
C LYS A 37 23.28 19.94 -3.87
N LEU A 38 23.32 18.83 -3.14
CA LEU A 38 23.93 17.58 -3.60
C LEU A 38 23.06 16.88 -4.68
N LEU A 39 21.73 17.02 -4.59
CA LEU A 39 20.78 16.50 -5.57
C LEU A 39 20.82 17.25 -6.92
N LEU A 40 21.08 18.57 -6.90
CA LEU A 40 21.22 19.36 -8.13
C LEU A 40 22.49 19.02 -8.91
N VAL A 41 23.61 18.79 -8.23
CA VAL A 41 24.88 18.43 -8.88
C VAL A 41 24.81 17.01 -9.46
N THR A 42 24.15 16.07 -8.77
CA THR A 42 23.94 14.70 -9.29
C THR A 42 22.95 14.65 -10.45
N ALA A 43 21.90 15.48 -10.45
CA ALA A 43 20.98 15.60 -11.58
C ALA A 43 21.65 16.16 -12.85
N LEU A 44 22.58 17.11 -12.71
CA LEU A 44 23.39 17.63 -13.84
C LEU A 44 24.34 16.59 -14.42
N VAL A 45 24.92 15.73 -13.58
CA VAL A 45 25.79 14.62 -14.03
C VAL A 45 24.99 13.51 -14.71
N LEU A 46 23.77 13.21 -14.24
CA LEU A 46 22.90 12.18 -14.83
C LEU A 46 22.31 12.58 -16.19
N MET A 47 22.20 13.88 -16.49
CA MET A 47 21.76 14.37 -17.81
C MET A 47 22.81 14.16 -18.92
N ASN A 48 24.07 13.81 -18.56
CA ASN A 48 25.18 13.65 -19.51
C ASN A 48 25.55 12.18 -19.81
N VAL A 49 24.91 11.19 -19.18
CA VAL A 49 25.18 9.77 -19.48
C VAL A 49 24.04 9.22 -20.33
N ALA A 50 24.21 9.35 -21.65
CA ALA A 50 23.40 8.62 -22.62
C ALA A 50 23.91 7.17 -22.70
N GLU A 51 23.12 6.20 -22.24
CA GLU A 51 23.34 4.79 -22.52
C GLU A 51 22.20 4.16 -23.31
N LYS A 52 22.62 3.36 -24.30
CA LYS A 52 21.86 2.73 -25.39
C LYS A 52 21.09 1.47 -24.95
N GLU A 53 19.99 1.23 -25.67
CA GLU A 53 19.31 -0.05 -26.01
C GLU A 53 19.07 -1.08 -24.89
N VAL A 54 17.79 -1.39 -24.59
CA VAL A 54 17.41 -2.61 -23.86
C VAL A 54 16.24 -3.33 -24.54
N ASN A 55 16.50 -4.58 -24.91
CA ASN A 55 15.63 -5.60 -25.53
C ASN A 55 14.12 -5.54 -25.19
N LYS A 56 13.28 -5.88 -26.18
CA LYS A 56 11.83 -6.08 -25.99
C LYS A 56 11.59 -7.14 -24.90
N PRO A 57 10.75 -6.87 -23.88
CA PRO A 57 10.50 -7.82 -22.81
C PRO A 57 9.76 -9.06 -23.33
N ILE A 58 10.21 -10.25 -22.92
CA ILE A 58 9.65 -11.57 -23.29
C ILE A 58 8.25 -11.78 -22.70
N PHE A 59 7.92 -11.12 -21.58
CA PHE A 59 6.60 -11.16 -20.97
C PHE A 59 6.06 -9.75 -20.73
N ARG A 60 4.89 -9.45 -21.31
CA ARG A 60 4.08 -8.29 -20.93
C ARG A 60 3.00 -8.74 -19.97
N PHE A 61 3.25 -8.56 -18.68
CA PHE A 61 2.18 -8.64 -17.70
C PHE A 61 1.28 -7.41 -17.88
N GLY A 62 0.00 -7.65 -18.19
CA GLY A 62 -1.03 -6.62 -18.25
C GLY A 62 -1.59 -6.23 -16.89
N SER A 63 -1.20 -6.94 -15.83
CA SER A 63 -1.68 -6.74 -14.47
C SER A 63 -0.51 -6.85 -13.47
N TRP A 64 -0.61 -6.14 -12.36
CA TRP A 64 0.26 -6.26 -11.19
C TRP A 64 -0.42 -7.00 -10.03
N ASP A 65 -1.68 -7.42 -10.20
CA ASP A 65 -2.43 -8.19 -9.22
C ASP A 65 -1.75 -9.55 -8.95
N PHE A 66 -1.51 -9.82 -7.67
CA PHE A 66 -0.80 -11.00 -7.21
C PHE A 66 -1.56 -12.27 -7.56
N ALA A 67 -2.88 -12.31 -7.35
CA ALA A 67 -3.71 -13.48 -7.67
C ALA A 67 -3.69 -13.81 -9.17
N THR A 68 -3.73 -12.78 -10.02
CA THR A 68 -3.63 -12.91 -11.48
C THR A 68 -2.26 -13.42 -11.90
N ILE A 69 -1.18 -12.82 -11.36
CA ILE A 69 0.20 -13.21 -11.72
C ILE A 69 0.49 -14.63 -11.23
N LEU A 70 0.00 -15.01 -10.06
CA LEU A 70 0.15 -16.35 -9.50
C LEU A 70 -0.32 -17.43 -10.47
N LYS A 71 -1.37 -17.18 -11.27
CA LYS A 71 -1.91 -18.11 -12.27
C LYS A 71 -1.00 -18.28 -13.50
N THR A 72 -0.03 -17.40 -13.70
CA THR A 72 0.86 -17.41 -14.89
C THR A 72 2.07 -18.33 -14.70
N THR A 73 2.66 -18.77 -15.81
CA THR A 73 3.91 -19.57 -15.81
C THR A 73 5.16 -18.77 -15.47
N ALA A 74 5.08 -17.43 -15.53
CA ALA A 74 6.18 -16.53 -15.27
C ALA A 74 6.22 -16.03 -13.81
N PHE A 75 5.34 -16.56 -12.95
CA PHE A 75 5.41 -16.31 -11.52
C PHE A 75 6.66 -16.93 -10.90
N ILE A 76 7.38 -16.12 -10.14
CA ILE A 76 8.51 -16.56 -9.32
C ILE A 76 8.10 -16.35 -7.86
N ASP A 77 8.15 -17.41 -7.08
CA ASP A 77 7.80 -17.34 -5.66
C ASP A 77 8.80 -16.48 -4.87
N ARG A 78 8.34 -15.29 -4.50
CA ARG A 78 9.05 -14.30 -3.67
C ARG A 78 8.37 -14.09 -2.32
N THR A 79 7.52 -15.01 -1.89
CA THR A 79 6.75 -14.86 -0.65
C THR A 79 7.60 -14.77 0.61
N LEU A 80 8.85 -15.25 0.59
CA LEU A 80 9.80 -15.03 1.69
C LEU A 80 10.16 -13.55 1.92
N LEU A 81 9.82 -12.64 1.00
CA LEU A 81 9.87 -11.20 1.25
C LEU A 81 9.03 -10.80 2.47
N ILE A 82 7.91 -11.49 2.73
CA ILE A 82 7.05 -11.25 3.91
C ILE A 82 7.84 -11.46 5.21
N LYS A 83 8.68 -12.50 5.27
CA LYS A 83 9.54 -12.77 6.43
C LYS A 83 10.54 -11.64 6.66
N GLU A 84 11.21 -11.19 5.60
CA GLU A 84 12.19 -10.10 5.69
C GLU A 84 11.52 -8.77 6.03
N PHE A 85 10.30 -8.55 5.53
CA PHE A 85 9.49 -7.40 5.89
C PHE A 85 9.16 -7.39 7.39
N LEU A 86 8.72 -8.51 7.96
CA LEU A 86 8.39 -8.63 9.39
C LEU A 86 9.59 -8.53 10.34
N LYS A 87 10.81 -8.81 9.87
CA LYS A 87 12.03 -8.62 10.66
C LYS A 87 12.44 -7.16 10.79
N THR A 88 11.91 -6.29 9.93
CA THR A 88 12.35 -4.91 9.84
C THR A 88 11.42 -4.01 10.66
N ASN A 89 11.98 -3.27 11.61
CA ASN A 89 11.21 -2.33 12.45
C ASN A 89 11.07 -0.93 11.83
N ASN A 90 11.51 -0.75 10.59
CA ASN A 90 11.61 0.54 9.90
C ASN A 90 10.82 0.54 8.59
N ASN A 91 10.55 1.74 8.06
CA ASN A 91 9.95 1.92 6.74
C ASN A 91 10.81 1.28 5.64
N ILE A 92 10.19 0.48 4.78
CA ILE A 92 10.87 -0.22 3.67
C ILE A 92 10.57 0.49 2.34
N LEU A 93 11.63 0.88 1.63
CA LEU A 93 11.56 1.39 0.27
C LEU A 93 12.10 0.36 -0.72
N ILE A 94 11.25 -0.13 -1.63
CA ILE A 94 11.67 -1.09 -2.66
C ILE A 94 12.12 -0.34 -3.92
N VAL A 95 13.42 -0.09 -4.05
CA VAL A 95 14.03 0.47 -5.27
C VAL A 95 14.52 -0.66 -6.17
N ALA A 96 14.00 -0.75 -7.39
CA ALA A 96 14.42 -1.75 -8.36
C ALA A 96 14.13 -1.31 -9.81
N PRO A 97 14.79 -1.90 -10.83
CA PRO A 97 14.56 -1.58 -12.24
C PRO A 97 13.11 -1.76 -12.69
N LYS A 98 12.75 -1.14 -13.81
CA LYS A 98 11.41 -1.26 -14.39
C LYS A 98 11.08 -2.73 -14.69
N ARG A 99 9.83 -3.15 -14.41
CA ARG A 99 9.32 -4.52 -14.58
C ARG A 99 10.00 -5.59 -13.69
N SER A 100 10.65 -5.19 -12.60
CA SER A 100 11.17 -6.15 -11.62
C SER A 100 10.08 -6.82 -10.77
N GLY A 101 8.80 -6.45 -10.89
CA GLY A 101 7.70 -6.99 -10.07
C GLY A 101 7.46 -6.28 -8.74
N LYS A 102 7.90 -5.02 -8.58
CA LYS A 102 7.66 -4.24 -7.35
C LYS A 102 6.17 -4.15 -6.99
N SER A 103 5.34 -3.69 -7.91
CA SER A 103 3.90 -3.54 -7.68
C SER A 103 3.25 -4.87 -7.29
N THR A 104 3.66 -5.97 -7.93
CA THR A 104 3.24 -7.33 -7.57
C THR A 104 3.67 -7.72 -6.17
N ASN A 105 4.91 -7.43 -5.78
CA ASN A 105 5.38 -7.71 -4.42
C ASN A 105 4.59 -6.91 -3.37
N LEU A 106 4.26 -5.66 -3.66
CA LEU A 106 3.46 -4.81 -2.74
C LEU A 106 2.01 -5.31 -2.66
N ASN A 107 1.42 -5.70 -3.79
CA ASN A 107 0.10 -6.31 -3.81
C ASN A 107 0.07 -7.68 -3.10
N MET A 108 1.14 -8.48 -3.21
CA MET A 108 1.31 -9.70 -2.42
C MET A 108 1.38 -9.43 -0.92
N LEU A 109 2.12 -8.39 -0.48
CA LEU A 109 2.15 -7.99 0.93
C LEU A 109 0.75 -7.56 1.41
N LYS A 110 0.02 -6.79 0.60
CA LYS A 110 -1.39 -6.46 0.86
C LYS A 110 -2.22 -7.73 1.05
N SER A 111 -2.24 -8.64 0.07
CA SER A 111 -3.00 -9.89 0.17
C SER A 111 -2.62 -10.76 1.37
N PHE A 112 -1.37 -10.69 1.84
CA PHE A 112 -0.92 -11.45 3.00
C PHE A 112 -1.41 -10.88 4.33
N PHE A 113 -1.30 -9.56 4.53
CA PHE A 113 -1.61 -8.93 5.82
C PHE A 113 -3.07 -8.51 5.96
N GLU A 114 -3.74 -8.22 4.84
CA GLU A 114 -5.07 -7.62 4.80
C GLU A 114 -6.12 -8.51 5.44
N ILE A 115 -6.78 -7.95 6.44
CA ILE A 115 -7.92 -8.56 7.12
C ILE A 115 -9.08 -8.76 6.16
N ALA A 116 -9.68 -9.95 6.19
CA ALA A 116 -10.88 -10.24 5.43
C ALA A 116 -12.11 -9.74 6.21
N ILE A 117 -12.92 -8.91 5.56
CA ILE A 117 -14.14 -8.35 6.13
C ILE A 117 -15.35 -8.92 5.39
N ASP A 118 -16.43 -9.21 6.12
CA ASP A 118 -17.70 -9.65 5.54
C ASP A 118 -18.59 -8.47 5.10
N GLU A 119 -19.75 -8.80 4.51
CA GLU A 119 -20.72 -7.80 4.03
C GLU A 119 -21.28 -6.91 5.15
N ASN A 120 -21.17 -7.35 6.41
CA ASN A 120 -21.63 -6.62 7.59
C ASN A 120 -20.49 -5.86 8.30
N GLY A 121 -19.30 -5.79 7.69
CA GLY A 121 -18.15 -5.11 8.27
C GLY A 121 -17.46 -5.88 9.40
N GLN A 122 -17.75 -7.16 9.59
CA GLN A 122 -17.13 -8.00 10.61
C GLN A 122 -15.91 -8.74 10.07
N PRO A 123 -14.83 -8.87 10.86
CA PRO A 123 -13.69 -9.71 10.50
C PRO A 123 -14.07 -11.18 10.30
N ARG A 124 -13.74 -11.74 9.15
CA ARG A 124 -13.76 -13.19 8.90
C ARG A 124 -12.52 -13.85 9.47
N THR A 125 -12.57 -15.16 9.67
CA THR A 125 -11.35 -15.87 10.05
C THR A 125 -10.37 -15.87 8.87
N PRO A 126 -9.04 -15.77 9.10
CA PRO A 126 -8.09 -15.68 7.99
C PRO A 126 -8.15 -16.88 7.03
N LYS A 127 -8.51 -18.07 7.53
CA LYS A 127 -8.66 -19.30 6.72
C LYS A 127 -9.84 -19.27 5.75
N GLU A 128 -10.86 -18.48 6.02
CA GLU A 128 -12.06 -18.34 5.17
C GLU A 128 -11.87 -17.28 4.07
N SER A 129 -10.73 -16.58 4.08
CA SER A 129 -10.44 -15.56 3.08
C SER A 129 -9.99 -16.18 1.75
N ALA A 130 -10.43 -15.61 0.63
CA ALA A 130 -9.91 -15.96 -0.69
C ALA A 130 -8.39 -15.76 -0.80
N ASN A 131 -7.84 -14.82 -0.03
CA ASN A 131 -6.39 -14.61 0.04
C ASN A 131 -5.68 -15.85 0.59
N TYR A 132 -6.26 -16.61 1.52
CA TYR A 132 -5.62 -17.80 2.11
C TYR A 132 -5.34 -18.86 1.05
N GLU A 133 -6.26 -19.05 0.11
CA GLU A 133 -6.13 -19.98 -1.01
C GLU A 133 -4.92 -19.61 -1.90
N LEU A 134 -4.68 -18.31 -2.12
CA LEU A 134 -3.53 -17.83 -2.91
C LEU A 134 -2.18 -18.33 -2.38
N PHE A 135 -2.05 -18.51 -1.07
CA PHE A 135 -0.80 -18.97 -0.46
C PHE A 135 -0.76 -20.48 -0.22
N SER A 136 -1.91 -21.08 0.09
CA SER A 136 -2.01 -22.49 0.49
C SER A 136 -2.09 -23.46 -0.70
N GLU A 137 -2.89 -23.16 -1.74
CA GLU A 137 -3.13 -24.10 -2.85
C GLU A 137 -1.85 -24.44 -3.63
N ARG A 138 -1.01 -23.43 -3.86
CA ARG A 138 0.29 -23.60 -4.54
C ARG A 138 1.44 -23.91 -3.58
N ASN A 139 1.14 -24.09 -2.29
CA ASN A 139 2.12 -24.36 -1.24
C ASN A 139 3.31 -23.40 -1.30
N LEU A 140 3.03 -22.09 -1.35
CA LEU A 140 4.07 -21.06 -1.47
C LEU A 140 5.05 -21.14 -0.30
N LYS A 141 6.29 -20.71 -0.51
CA LYS A 141 7.38 -20.83 0.48
C LYS A 141 6.97 -20.32 1.86
N ILE A 142 6.38 -19.11 1.94
CA ILE A 142 5.92 -18.54 3.22
C ILE A 142 4.94 -19.46 3.97
N PHE A 143 4.05 -20.14 3.24
CA PHE A 143 3.07 -21.06 3.80
C PHE A 143 3.72 -22.39 4.22
N SER A 144 4.60 -22.93 3.38
CA SER A 144 5.20 -24.25 3.59
C SER A 144 6.32 -24.26 4.64
N THR A 145 7.19 -23.25 4.66
CA THR A 145 8.43 -23.22 5.46
C THR A 145 8.32 -22.35 6.71
N GLU A 146 7.50 -21.30 6.69
CA GLU A 146 7.40 -20.32 7.79
C GLU A 146 6.02 -20.39 8.48
N LYS A 147 5.51 -21.61 8.73
CA LYS A 147 4.15 -21.87 9.24
C LYS A 147 3.73 -21.03 10.45
N LEU A 148 4.59 -20.93 11.46
CA LEU A 148 4.31 -20.13 12.66
C LEU A 148 4.14 -18.66 12.33
N LEU A 149 5.04 -18.10 11.52
CA LEU A 149 4.96 -16.71 11.07
C LEU A 149 3.70 -16.48 10.24
N PHE A 150 3.39 -17.40 9.32
CA PHE A 150 2.19 -17.37 8.50
C PHE A 150 0.93 -17.28 9.38
N HIS A 151 0.73 -18.22 10.29
CA HIS A 151 -0.47 -18.27 11.11
C HIS A 151 -0.59 -17.10 12.10
N ASN A 152 0.52 -16.50 12.52
CA ASN A 152 0.54 -15.38 13.47
C ASN A 152 0.34 -14.00 12.84
N HIS A 153 0.39 -13.87 11.51
CA HIS A 153 0.33 -12.55 10.85
C HIS A 153 -0.60 -12.50 9.64
N PHE A 154 -0.96 -13.65 9.06
CA PHE A 154 -1.78 -13.70 7.85
C PHE A 154 -3.21 -13.18 8.13
N GLY A 155 -3.63 -12.18 7.36
CA GLY A 155 -4.98 -11.62 7.41
C GLY A 155 -5.35 -10.98 8.75
N MET A 156 -4.38 -10.43 9.48
CA MET A 156 -4.58 -9.91 10.83
C MET A 156 -4.64 -8.39 10.92
N PHE A 157 -4.35 -7.67 9.83
CA PHE A 157 -4.15 -6.22 9.88
C PHE A 157 -5.06 -5.47 8.90
N PRO A 158 -5.63 -4.32 9.29
CA PRO A 158 -6.12 -3.36 8.32
C PRO A 158 -4.93 -2.85 7.49
N VAL A 159 -4.98 -3.01 6.17
CA VAL A 159 -3.88 -2.60 5.28
C VAL A 159 -4.33 -1.46 4.41
N ILE A 160 -3.66 -0.33 4.54
CA ILE A 160 -3.86 0.82 3.66
C ILE A 160 -2.97 0.65 2.43
N PHE A 161 -3.61 0.42 1.28
CA PHE A 161 -2.91 0.30 0.01
C PHE A 161 -3.21 1.49 -0.88
N ILE A 162 -2.18 2.29 -1.16
CA ILE A 162 -2.30 3.49 -1.98
C ILE A 162 -1.66 3.23 -3.36
N ASP A 163 -2.47 3.29 -4.41
CA ASP A 163 -2.00 3.23 -5.79
C ASP A 163 -1.98 4.62 -6.42
N TYR A 164 -0.77 5.11 -6.70
CA TYR A 164 -0.54 6.38 -7.41
C TYR A 164 -0.64 6.24 -8.93
N GLY A 165 -1.02 5.07 -9.46
CA GLY A 165 -1.15 4.80 -10.89
C GLY A 165 -2.10 5.75 -11.62
N VAL A 166 -3.13 6.26 -10.96
CA VAL A 166 -4.07 7.26 -11.51
C VAL A 166 -3.39 8.57 -11.91
N PHE A 167 -2.24 8.92 -11.33
CA PHE A 167 -1.48 10.09 -11.76
C PHE A 167 -0.86 9.95 -13.14
N SER A 168 -0.75 8.73 -13.69
CA SER A 168 -0.11 8.52 -14.98
C SER A 168 -0.86 9.16 -16.16
N GLU A 169 -2.13 9.54 -15.96
CA GLU A 169 -2.99 10.20 -16.95
C GLU A 169 -3.16 11.71 -16.68
N THR A 170 -2.62 12.22 -15.57
CA THR A 170 -2.77 13.63 -15.17
C THR A 170 -1.87 14.56 -15.99
N ASN A 171 -2.44 15.67 -16.47
CA ASN A 171 -1.76 16.64 -17.32
C ASN A 171 -1.81 18.09 -16.78
N SER A 172 -2.50 18.31 -15.66
CA SER A 172 -2.69 19.62 -15.05
C SER A 172 -2.78 19.49 -13.54
N PHE A 173 -2.52 20.60 -12.84
CA PHE A 173 -2.66 20.65 -11.38
C PHE A 173 -4.08 20.29 -10.93
N THR A 174 -5.10 20.81 -11.62
CA THR A 174 -6.50 20.50 -11.32
C THR A 174 -6.81 19.01 -11.48
N SER A 175 -6.36 18.38 -12.57
CA SER A 175 -6.52 16.93 -12.76
C SER A 175 -5.77 16.12 -11.70
N ALA A 176 -4.59 16.58 -11.26
CA ALA A 176 -3.84 15.93 -10.18
C ALA A 176 -4.58 16.02 -8.83
N VAL A 177 -5.24 17.14 -8.53
CA VAL A 177 -6.07 17.29 -7.33
C VAL A 177 -7.25 16.32 -7.36
N GLU A 178 -7.94 16.19 -8.50
CA GLU A 178 -9.05 15.24 -8.63
C GLU A 178 -8.59 13.78 -8.51
N SER A 179 -7.46 13.40 -9.14
CA SER A 179 -6.87 12.06 -8.94
C SER A 179 -6.48 11.82 -7.48
N PHE A 180 -6.00 12.83 -6.76
CA PHE A 180 -5.70 12.68 -5.33
C PHE A 180 -6.95 12.46 -4.49
N LYS A 181 -8.05 13.17 -4.78
CA LYS A 181 -9.35 12.93 -4.14
C LYS A 181 -9.86 11.53 -4.41
N GLU A 182 -9.70 11.03 -5.64
CA GLU A 182 -10.06 9.67 -6.00
C GLU A 182 -9.26 8.64 -5.18
N ILE A 183 -7.96 8.84 -5.01
CA ILE A 183 -7.14 7.96 -4.17
C ILE A 183 -7.61 8.00 -2.71
N LEU A 184 -7.88 9.20 -2.16
CA LEU A 184 -8.40 9.32 -0.80
C LEU A 184 -9.74 8.59 -0.67
N LEU A 185 -10.67 8.82 -1.58
CA LEU A 185 -11.98 8.17 -1.56
C LEU A 185 -11.83 6.64 -1.57
N ASN A 186 -11.09 6.10 -2.56
CA ASN A 186 -10.86 4.67 -2.69
C ASN A 186 -10.18 4.06 -1.45
N CYS A 187 -9.26 4.80 -0.82
CA CYS A 187 -8.56 4.36 0.37
C CYS A 187 -9.50 4.28 1.58
N PHE A 188 -10.37 5.26 1.77
CA PHE A 188 -11.27 5.32 2.93
C PHE A 188 -12.51 4.43 2.75
N GLU A 189 -13.06 4.33 1.54
CA GLU A 189 -14.17 3.44 1.21
C GLU A 189 -13.80 1.97 1.50
N GLN A 190 -12.58 1.54 1.15
CA GLN A 190 -12.10 0.18 1.47
C GLN A 190 -12.06 -0.12 2.97
N HIS A 191 -12.07 0.91 3.80
CA HIS A 191 -12.02 0.80 5.26
C HIS A 191 -13.30 1.27 5.95
N GLU A 192 -14.43 1.37 5.24
CA GLU A 192 -15.71 1.84 5.78
C GLU A 192 -16.14 1.05 7.04
N TYR A 193 -15.80 -0.24 7.10
CA TYR A 193 -16.06 -1.11 8.27
C TYR A 193 -15.49 -0.56 9.59
N LEU A 194 -14.45 0.29 9.55
CA LEU A 194 -13.87 0.94 10.74
C LEU A 194 -14.85 1.91 11.42
N ILE A 195 -15.85 2.44 10.72
CA ILE A 195 -16.88 3.34 11.28
C ILE A 195 -17.64 2.66 12.43
N HIS A 196 -17.84 1.35 12.33
CA HIS A 196 -18.54 0.55 13.32
C HIS A 196 -17.65 0.11 14.49
N SER A 197 -16.35 0.41 14.46
CA SER A 197 -15.43 0.11 15.57
C SER A 197 -15.69 1.03 16.75
N GLY A 198 -16.13 0.46 17.87
CA GLY A 198 -16.37 1.21 19.12
C GLY A 198 -15.09 1.61 19.87
N LYS A 199 -13.92 1.15 19.45
CA LYS A 199 -12.63 1.39 20.13
C LYS A 199 -11.67 2.30 19.36
N LEU A 200 -11.95 2.56 18.08
CA LEU A 200 -11.04 3.29 17.21
C LEU A 200 -11.13 4.81 17.41
N TRP A 201 -12.34 5.32 17.66
CA TRP A 201 -12.63 6.74 17.67
C TRP A 201 -12.52 7.31 19.06
N SER A 202 -11.68 8.34 19.25
CA SER A 202 -11.55 9.02 20.54
C SER A 202 -12.71 9.98 20.80
N ASN A 203 -13.31 10.51 19.72
CA ASN A 203 -14.45 11.42 19.76
C ASN A 203 -15.30 11.30 18.46
N GLN A 204 -16.48 11.93 18.48
CA GLN A 204 -17.41 11.89 17.36
C GLN A 204 -16.93 12.70 16.14
N ASP A 205 -16.10 13.73 16.34
CA ASP A 205 -15.61 14.59 15.26
C ASP A 205 -14.60 13.85 14.37
N GLU A 206 -13.71 13.04 14.95
CA GLU A 206 -12.82 12.14 14.22
C GLU A 206 -13.62 11.16 13.34
N LYS A 207 -14.66 10.57 13.91
CA LYS A 207 -15.55 9.66 13.18
C LYS A 207 -16.29 10.38 12.04
N ASN A 208 -16.78 11.60 12.29
CA ASN A 208 -17.42 12.43 11.26
C ASN A 208 -16.43 12.80 10.15
N LEU A 209 -15.17 13.08 10.49
CA LEU A 209 -14.12 13.38 9.53
C LEU A 209 -13.79 12.16 8.66
N PHE A 210 -13.68 10.96 9.24
CA PHE A 210 -13.53 9.72 8.48
C PHE A 210 -14.69 9.50 7.50
N MET A 211 -15.94 9.66 7.97
CA MET A 211 -17.13 9.55 7.12
C MET A 211 -17.14 10.56 5.97
N ARG A 212 -16.51 11.72 6.17
CA ARG A 212 -16.37 12.75 5.13
C ARG A 212 -15.34 12.37 4.06
N TYR A 213 -14.30 11.61 4.41
CA TYR A 213 -13.35 11.04 3.45
C TYR A 213 -13.91 9.82 2.71
N SER A 214 -14.76 9.01 3.35
CA SER A 214 -15.35 7.80 2.75
C SER A 214 -16.62 8.06 1.93
N GLY A 215 -17.21 9.26 1.99
CA GLY A 215 -18.53 9.56 1.42
C GLY A 215 -18.54 10.67 0.38
N CYS A 216 -19.41 10.52 -0.63
CA CYS A 216 -19.78 11.58 -1.57
C CYS A 216 -21.05 12.30 -1.06
N PRO A 217 -21.14 13.66 -1.07
CA PRO A 217 -20.23 14.64 -1.68
C PRO A 217 -19.12 15.15 -0.74
N GLY A 218 -18.96 14.56 0.46
CA GLY A 218 -17.98 14.97 1.46
C GLY A 218 -16.57 15.20 0.91
N ILE A 219 -16.09 14.26 0.09
CA ILE A 219 -14.76 14.32 -0.55
C ILE A 219 -14.55 15.53 -1.48
N PHE A 220 -15.59 15.96 -2.20
CA PHE A 220 -15.50 17.10 -3.12
C PHE A 220 -15.49 18.45 -2.41
N SER A 221 -15.92 18.46 -1.15
CA SER A 221 -15.95 19.63 -0.27
C SER A 221 -14.74 19.75 0.67
N LEU A 222 -13.74 18.89 0.51
CA LEU A 222 -12.55 18.92 1.36
C LEU A 222 -11.70 20.16 1.10
N THR A 223 -11.26 20.78 2.18
CA THR A 223 -10.28 21.85 2.16
C THR A 223 -8.89 21.31 1.78
N GLU A 224 -8.00 22.21 1.36
CA GLU A 224 -6.62 21.83 1.01
C GLU A 224 -5.88 21.20 2.20
N ASP A 225 -6.13 21.67 3.42
CA ASP A 225 -5.50 21.14 4.63
C ASP A 225 -6.03 19.76 5.02
N GLU A 226 -7.34 19.50 4.82
CA GLU A 226 -7.92 18.17 4.99
C GLU A 226 -7.30 17.20 3.97
N MET A 227 -7.20 17.58 2.69
CA MET A 227 -6.54 16.75 1.67
C MET A 227 -5.07 16.46 2.05
N LYS A 228 -4.30 17.45 2.51
CA LYS A 228 -2.90 17.28 2.92
C LYS A 228 -2.72 16.33 4.10
N ASN A 229 -3.72 16.20 4.96
CA ASN A 229 -3.65 15.43 6.20
C ASN A 229 -4.45 14.12 6.16
N GLY A 230 -5.22 13.87 5.10
CA GLY A 230 -6.07 12.67 4.97
C GLY A 230 -5.33 11.36 5.24
N PHE A 231 -4.16 11.13 4.62
CA PHE A 231 -3.40 9.90 4.90
C PHE A 231 -2.72 9.86 6.27
N MET A 232 -2.45 11.01 6.90
CA MET A 232 -1.99 11.03 8.30
C MET A 232 -3.12 10.71 9.27
N PHE A 233 -4.38 10.91 8.88
CA PHE A 233 -5.51 10.51 9.72
C PHE A 233 -5.57 8.99 9.89
N LEU A 234 -5.13 8.25 8.87
CA LEU A 234 -5.10 6.78 8.91
C LEU A 234 -3.77 6.21 9.45
N SER A 235 -2.80 7.06 9.84
CA SER A 235 -1.45 6.69 10.34
C SER A 235 -1.40 6.49 11.84
#